data_AF-A0A938PEN9-F1
#
_entry.id   AF-A0A938PEN9-F1
#
_cell.length_a   1.000
_cell.length_b   1.000
_cell.length_c   1.000
_cell.angle_alpha   90.00
_cell.angle_beta   90.00
_cell.angle_gamma   90.00
#
_symmetry.space_group_name_H-M   'P 1'
#
loop_
_entity.id
_entity.type
_entity.pdbx_description
1 polymer ?
#
loop_
_entity_poly.entity_id
_entity_poly.type
_entity_poly.pdbx_seq_one_letter_code
_entity_poly.pdbx_strand_id
1 'polypeptide(L)'
;MFTRDEFNNIKSISRRTVKRYSFILAFTSVVLGLCSLWFLKWVDLNFTSTVRIVIALSTFLIFLIVVGLLVIKLKHVTKLSSPKCPHCGISLIGDSLRIVSATSRCDSCGGQVIG
;
A
#
# COMPACT_ATOMS: atom_id res chain seq x y z
N MET A 1 4.13 25.49 -9.94
CA MET A 1 4.87 24.81 -11.03
C MET A 1 6.12 24.23 -10.40
N PHE A 2 6.49 22.99 -10.68
CA PHE A 2 7.67 22.35 -10.09
C PHE A 2 8.84 22.43 -11.05
N THR A 3 10.04 22.65 -10.54
CA THR A 3 11.25 22.39 -11.34
C THR A 3 11.41 20.89 -11.56
N ARG A 4 12.09 20.50 -12.65
CA ARG A 4 12.33 19.09 -12.97
C ARG A 4 13.04 18.33 -11.83
N ASP A 5 13.93 19.01 -11.11
CA ASP A 5 14.66 18.45 -9.97
C ASP A 5 13.77 18.26 -8.73
N GLU A 6 12.91 19.23 -8.41
CA GLU A 6 11.93 19.09 -7.32
C GLU A 6 10.94 17.96 -7.59
N PHE A 7 10.44 17.85 -8.82
CA PHE A 7 9.53 16.77 -9.19
C PHE A 7 10.19 15.40 -9.08
N ASN A 8 11.45 15.28 -9.51
CA ASN A 8 12.24 14.06 -9.36
C ASN A 8 12.51 13.71 -7.89
N ASN A 9 12.81 14.72 -7.06
CA ASN A 9 13.03 14.52 -5.63
C ASN A 9 11.76 13.99 -4.94
N ILE A 10 10.61 14.62 -5.18
CA ILE A 10 9.30 14.18 -4.63
C ILE A 10 8.93 12.78 -5.15
N LYS A 11 9.14 12.49 -6.43
CA LYS A 11 8.92 11.17 -7.03
C LYS A 11 9.79 10.10 -6.35
N SER A 12 11.05 10.42 -6.05
CA SER A 12 11.98 9.49 -5.38
C SER A 12 11.55 9.20 -3.93
N ILE A 13 11.07 10.22 -3.21
CA ILE A 13 10.55 10.10 -1.85
C ILE A 13 9.31 9.20 -1.83
N SER A 14 8.33 9.46 -2.72
CA SER A 14 7.11 8.65 -2.82
C SER A 14 7.43 7.18 -3.17
N ARG A 15 8.34 6.93 -4.12
CA ARG A 15 8.80 5.56 -4.45
C ARG A 15 9.46 4.86 -3.28
N ARG A 16 10.33 5.54 -2.52
CA ARG A 16 11.01 4.96 -1.35
C ARG A 16 10.00 4.57 -0.27
N THR A 17 9.00 5.40 -0.03
CA THR A 17 7.90 5.10 0.90
C THR A 17 7.14 3.86 0.44
N VAL A 18 6.64 3.82 -0.79
CA VAL A 18 5.89 2.67 -1.32
C VAL A 18 6.72 1.37 -1.26
N LYS A 19 8.02 1.43 -1.58
CA LYS A 19 8.91 0.26 -1.55
C LYS A 19 9.15 -0.27 -0.13
N ARG A 20 9.43 0.62 0.84
CA ARG A 20 9.59 0.24 2.25
C ARG A 20 8.32 -0.38 2.81
N TYR A 21 7.17 0.21 2.51
CA TYR A 21 5.92 -0.34 3.01
C TYR A 21 5.50 -1.63 2.31
N SER A 22 5.77 -1.82 1.02
CA SER A 22 5.56 -3.12 0.35
C SER A 22 6.43 -4.20 0.99
N PHE A 23 7.66 -3.86 1.37
CA PHE A 23 8.53 -4.77 2.10
C PHE A 23 7.98 -5.09 3.49
N ILE A 24 7.49 -4.10 4.24
CA ILE A 24 6.84 -4.31 5.53
C ILE A 24 5.60 -5.21 5.37
N LEU A 25 4.74 -4.93 4.39
CA LEU A 25 3.55 -5.74 4.12
C LEU A 25 3.92 -7.20 3.78
N ALA A 26 4.92 -7.39 2.91
CA ALA A 26 5.42 -8.72 2.57
C ALA A 26 5.98 -9.43 3.82
N PHE A 27 6.83 -8.77 4.59
CA PHE A 27 7.42 -9.32 5.81
C PHE A 27 6.35 -9.68 6.84
N THR A 28 5.42 -8.76 7.13
CA THR A 28 4.29 -8.98 8.04
C THR A 28 3.40 -10.14 7.56
N SER A 29 3.17 -10.27 6.24
CA SER A 29 2.39 -11.39 5.69
C SER A 29 3.09 -12.74 5.87
N VAL A 30 4.41 -12.80 5.70
CA VAL A 30 5.21 -14.02 5.90
C VAL A 30 5.21 -14.41 7.38
N VAL A 31 5.45 -13.46 8.28
CA VAL A 31 5.45 -13.70 9.73
C VAL A 31 4.07 -14.15 10.19
N LEU A 32 3.00 -13.50 9.75
CA LEU A 32 1.62 -13.93 10.05
C LEU A 32 1.33 -15.33 9.52
N GLY A 33 1.79 -15.66 8.31
CA GLY A 33 1.63 -17.00 7.74
C GLY A 33 2.35 -18.09 8.52
N LEU A 34 3.57 -17.83 8.99
CA LEU A 34 4.31 -18.76 9.85
C LEU A 34 3.63 -18.93 11.21
N CYS A 35 3.19 -17.84 11.83
CA CYS A 35 2.42 -17.88 13.07
C CYS A 35 1.10 -18.64 12.90
N SER A 36 0.37 -18.46 11.79
CA SER A 36 -0.90 -19.14 11.56
C SER A 36 -0.74 -20.64 11.36
N LEU A 37 0.30 -21.08 10.66
CA LEU A 37 0.63 -22.51 10.50
C LEU A 37 1.00 -23.15 11.84
N TRP A 38 1.83 -22.47 12.64
CA TRP A 38 2.19 -22.96 13.97
C TRP A 38 0.96 -23.04 14.90
N PHE A 39 0.10 -22.02 14.87
CA PHE A 39 -1.14 -21.98 15.62
C PHE A 39 -2.11 -23.08 15.20
N LEU A 40 -2.29 -23.30 13.89
CA LEU A 40 -3.12 -24.39 13.37
C LEU A 40 -2.62 -25.75 13.86
N LYS A 41 -1.30 -25.99 13.81
CA LYS A 41 -0.70 -27.23 14.32
C LYS A 41 -0.93 -27.40 15.82
N TRP A 42 -0.81 -26.31 16.60
CA TRP A 42 -1.08 -26.35 18.04
C TRP A 42 -2.55 -26.62 18.35
N VAL A 43 -3.49 -26.01 17.60
CA VAL A 43 -4.93 -26.26 17.74
C VAL A 43 -5.29 -27.69 17.38
N ASP A 44 -4.69 -28.23 16.32
CA ASP A 44 -4.92 -29.61 15.86
C ASP A 44 -4.54 -30.63 16.95
N LEU A 45 -3.46 -30.36 17.69
CA LEU A 45 -3.01 -31.21 18.80
C LEU A 45 -3.87 -31.11 20.06
N ASN A 46 -4.58 -30.00 20.30
CA ASN A 46 -5.27 -29.74 21.56
C ASN A 46 -6.81 -29.80 21.48
N PHE A 47 -7.42 -29.72 20.29
CA PHE A 47 -8.88 -29.55 20.15
C PHE A 47 -9.56 -30.52 19.17
N THR A 48 -10.80 -30.88 19.52
CA THR A 48 -11.72 -31.70 18.70
C THR A 48 -12.20 -30.97 17.44
N SER A 49 -12.65 -31.75 16.45
CA SER A 49 -12.87 -31.34 15.05
C SER A 49 -13.75 -30.11 14.86
N THR A 50 -14.81 -29.95 15.67
CA THR A 50 -15.76 -28.83 15.53
C THR A 50 -15.17 -27.49 16.00
N VAL A 51 -14.45 -27.50 17.12
CA VAL A 51 -13.82 -26.29 17.70
C VAL A 51 -12.71 -25.77 16.78
N ARG A 52 -12.01 -26.69 16.10
CA ARG A 52 -10.98 -26.38 15.12
C ARG A 52 -11.48 -25.56 13.94
N ILE A 53 -12.66 -25.90 13.39
CA ILE A 53 -13.25 -25.18 12.25
C ILE A 53 -13.58 -23.74 12.64
N VAL A 54 -14.18 -23.55 13.82
CA VAL A 54 -14.55 -22.21 14.32
C VAL A 54 -13.30 -21.35 14.55
N ILE A 55 -12.26 -21.92 15.17
CA ILE A 55 -11.00 -21.22 15.43
C ILE A 55 -10.25 -20.91 14.12
N ALA A 56 -10.21 -21.83 13.17
CA ALA A 56 -9.56 -21.60 11.88
C ALA A 56 -10.26 -20.47 11.10
N LEU A 57 -11.60 -20.48 11.07
CA LEU A 57 -12.39 -19.45 10.39
C LEU A 57 -12.22 -18.08 11.04
N SER A 58 -12.24 -18.01 12.38
CA SER A 58 -12.06 -16.75 13.10
C SER A 58 -10.66 -16.17 12.90
N THR A 59 -9.62 -17.02 12.95
CA THR A 59 -8.22 -16.60 12.71
C THR A 59 -8.03 -16.10 11.29
N PHE A 60 -8.66 -16.76 10.30
CA PHE A 60 -8.63 -16.32 8.91
C PHE A 60 -9.32 -14.97 8.71
N LEU A 61 -10.49 -14.76 9.33
CA LEU A 61 -11.18 -13.47 9.32
C LEU A 61 -10.34 -12.35 9.93
N ILE A 62 -9.71 -12.60 11.08
CA ILE A 62 -8.81 -11.63 11.73
C ILE A 62 -7.65 -11.30 10.79
N PHE A 63 -7.04 -12.30 10.15
CA PHE A 63 -5.97 -12.10 9.18
C PHE A 63 -6.41 -11.20 8.02
N LEU A 64 -7.57 -11.45 7.43
CA LEU A 64 -8.11 -10.60 6.35
C LEU A 64 -8.36 -9.16 6.80
N ILE A 65 -8.88 -8.96 8.01
CA ILE A 65 -9.11 -7.62 8.58
C ILE A 65 -7.77 -6.88 8.74
N VAL A 66 -6.75 -7.54 9.31
CA VAL A 66 -5.43 -6.95 9.53
C VAL A 66 -4.79 -6.56 8.20
N VAL A 67 -4.81 -7.45 7.21
CA VAL A 67 -4.27 -7.17 5.87
C VAL A 67 -5.04 -6.03 5.21
N GLY A 68 -6.38 -6.03 5.28
CA GLY A 68 -7.23 -4.96 4.73
C GLY A 68 -6.91 -3.59 5.35
N LEU A 69 -6.79 -3.53 6.67
CA LEU A 69 -6.42 -2.30 7.38
C LEU A 69 -5.02 -1.79 6.99
N LEU A 70 -4.05 -2.69 6.86
CA LEU A 70 -2.70 -2.34 6.38
C LEU A 70 -2.74 -1.74 4.98
N VAL A 71 -3.51 -2.33 4.05
CA VAL A 71 -3.68 -1.82 2.69
C VAL A 71 -4.39 -0.46 2.67
N ILE A 72 -5.43 -0.27 3.49
CA ILE A 72 -6.15 1.01 3.59
C ILE A 72 -5.22 2.09 4.13
N LYS A 73 -4.48 1.80 5.22
CA LYS A 73 -3.49 2.70 5.80
C LYS A 73 -2.43 3.07 4.76
N LEU A 74 -1.99 2.10 3.96
CA LEU A 74 -1.04 2.33 2.87
C LEU A 74 -1.59 3.29 1.81
N LYS A 75 -2.80 3.03 1.31
CA LYS A 75 -3.45 3.90 0.32
C LYS A 75 -3.61 5.32 0.86
N HIS A 76 -3.99 5.45 2.13
CA HIS A 76 -4.16 6.76 2.77
C HIS A 76 -2.84 7.53 2.88
N VAL A 77 -1.77 6.89 3.37
CA VAL A 77 -0.44 7.50 3.46
C VAL A 77 0.10 7.88 2.08
N THR A 78 -0.06 6.99 1.10
CA THR A 78 0.40 7.25 -0.28
C THR A 78 -0.33 8.45 -0.89
N LYS A 79 -1.64 8.56 -0.67
CA LYS A 79 -2.45 9.69 -1.16
C LYS A 79 -2.04 11.02 -0.51
N LEU A 80 -1.70 11.02 0.78
CA LEU A 80 -1.22 12.20 1.50
C LEU A 80 0.17 12.66 1.03
N SER A 81 1.07 11.73 0.72
CA SER A 81 2.44 12.03 0.30
C SER A 81 2.61 12.25 -1.20
N SER A 82 1.54 12.16 -1.99
CA SER A 82 1.62 12.25 -3.44
C SER A 82 1.57 13.71 -3.93
N PRO A 83 2.41 14.09 -4.90
CA PRO A 83 2.43 15.45 -5.44
C PRO A 83 1.06 15.80 -6.02
N LYS A 84 0.59 17.02 -5.76
CA LYS A 84 -0.65 17.53 -6.35
C LYS A 84 -0.34 18.39 -7.57
N CYS A 85 -1.19 18.35 -8.57
CA CYS A 85 -1.12 19.27 -9.70
C CYS A 85 -1.36 20.70 -9.20
N PRO A 86 -0.49 21.68 -9.55
CA PRO A 86 -0.66 23.07 -9.10
C PRO A 86 -1.88 23.77 -9.71
N HIS A 87 -2.40 23.26 -10.83
CA HIS A 87 -3.52 23.88 -11.56
C HIS A 87 -4.89 23.36 -11.09
N CYS A 88 -5.03 22.04 -10.96
CA CYS A 88 -6.31 21.41 -10.60
C CYS A 88 -6.33 20.75 -9.22
N GLY A 89 -5.20 20.73 -8.50
CA GLY A 89 -5.09 20.13 -7.17
C GLY A 89 -5.18 18.61 -7.12
N ILE A 90 -5.34 17.94 -8.26
CA ILE A 90 -5.48 16.48 -8.32
C ILE A 90 -4.18 15.80 -7.88
N SER A 91 -4.30 14.72 -7.12
CA SER A 91 -3.13 13.97 -6.64
C SER A 91 -2.58 13.09 -7.76
N LEU A 92 -1.29 13.24 -8.05
CA LEU A 92 -0.58 12.51 -9.09
C LEU A 92 -0.07 11.19 -8.50
N ILE A 93 -0.77 10.10 -8.78
CA ILE A 93 -0.50 8.76 -8.23
C ILE A 93 -0.53 7.74 -9.38
N GLY A 94 0.39 6.78 -9.36
CA GLY A 94 0.40 5.70 -10.35
C GLY A 94 0.59 6.21 -11.78
N ASP A 95 -0.40 5.98 -12.63
CA ASP A 95 -0.34 6.29 -14.06
C ASP A 95 -0.30 7.80 -14.34
N SER A 96 -1.03 8.60 -13.56
CA SER A 96 -1.02 10.07 -13.72
C SER A 96 0.37 10.66 -13.45
N LEU A 97 1.09 10.13 -12.46
CA LEU A 97 2.49 10.48 -12.19
C LEU A 97 3.42 10.07 -13.36
N ARG A 98 3.13 8.93 -13.99
CA ARG A 98 3.90 8.39 -15.12
C ARG A 98 3.71 9.27 -16.36
N ILE A 99 2.47 9.63 -16.66
CA ILE A 99 2.08 10.53 -17.75
C ILE A 99 2.69 11.92 -17.55
N VAL A 100 2.59 12.51 -16.36
CA VAL A 100 3.21 13.81 -16.06
C VAL A 100 4.73 13.75 -16.23
N SER A 101 5.38 12.65 -15.82
CA SER A 101 6.83 12.54 -15.97
C SER A 101 7.29 12.40 -17.43
N ALA A 102 6.43 11.89 -18.32
CA ALA A 102 6.73 11.76 -19.74
C ALA A 102 6.35 13.01 -20.53
N THR A 103 5.23 13.64 -20.19
CA THR A 103 4.62 14.72 -20.99
C THR A 103 4.78 16.11 -20.37
N SER A 104 5.28 16.21 -19.12
CA SER A 104 5.31 17.43 -18.29
C SER A 104 3.93 18.04 -17.99
N ARG A 105 2.84 17.37 -18.38
CA ARG A 105 1.46 17.86 -18.29
C ARG A 105 0.60 16.97 -17.42
N CYS A 106 -0.36 17.58 -16.73
CA CYS A 106 -1.37 16.85 -15.97
C CYS A 106 -2.28 16.08 -16.91
N ASP A 107 -2.59 14.83 -16.59
CA ASP A 107 -3.51 13.97 -17.33
C ASP A 107 -4.97 14.47 -17.29
N SER A 108 -5.41 15.02 -16.16
CA SER A 108 -6.78 15.52 -16.00
C SER A 108 -7.01 16.91 -16.58
N CYS A 109 -6.12 17.87 -16.34
CA CYS A 109 -6.34 19.27 -16.76
C CYS A 109 -5.43 19.74 -17.91
N GLY A 110 -4.47 18.92 -18.37
CA GLY A 110 -3.53 19.29 -19.42
C GLY A 110 -2.50 20.37 -19.02
N GLY A 111 -2.64 20.99 -17.85
CA GLY A 111 -1.76 22.06 -17.38
C GLY A 111 -0.32 21.58 -17.18
N GLN A 112 0.64 22.45 -17.50
CA GLN A 112 2.06 22.15 -17.33
C GLN A 112 2.41 22.08 -15.84
N VAL A 113 2.87 20.92 -15.41
CA VAL A 113 3.22 20.62 -14.01
C VAL A 113 4.72 20.84 -13.78
N ILE A 114 5.54 20.50 -14.78
CA ILE A 114 7.00 20.59 -14.74
C ILE A 114 7.45 21.72 -15.67
N GLY A 115 8.14 22.71 -15.12
CA GLY A 115 8.71 23.87 -15.80
C GLY A 115 10.22 23.81 -15.87
#